data_AF-A0AA51DB90-F1
#
_entry.id   AF-A0AA51DB90-F1
#
_cell.length_a   1.000
_cell.length_b   1.000
_cell.length_c   1.000
_cell.angle_alpha   90.00
_cell.angle_beta   90.00
_cell.angle_gamma   90.00
#
_symmetry.space_group_name_H-M   'P 1'
#
loop_
_entity.id
_entity.type
_entity.pdbx_description
1 polymer ?
#
loop_
_entity_poly.entity_id
_entity_poly.type
_entity_poly.pdbx_seq_one_letter_code
_entity_poly.pdbx_strand_id
1 'polypeptide(L)'
;MEDKCVPGKIKTLVTIIDRGKGEKLAELFRENKVAYNMMLLGKGTAKSEMLDYLGLGRTEKDIIISVGNEENIKIILNKLKEKFNLSEPGNGIAFTIPVSSIDSALALEYICSLADNRKE
;
A
#
# COMPACT_ATOMS: atom_id res chain seq x y z
N MET A 1 17.79 9.80 -29.87
CA MET A 1 16.61 10.54 -29.39
C MET A 1 16.07 9.71 -28.24
N GLU A 2 16.31 10.15 -27.00
CA GLU A 2 16.10 9.36 -25.78
C GLU A 2 14.62 8.97 -25.62
N ASP A 3 14.36 7.68 -25.47
CA ASP A 3 13.06 7.16 -25.03
C ASP A 3 12.83 7.58 -23.58
N LYS A 4 12.26 8.77 -23.39
CA LYS A 4 11.77 9.22 -22.09
C LYS A 4 10.57 8.38 -21.70
N CYS A 5 10.65 7.76 -20.52
CA CYS A 5 9.53 7.13 -19.84
C CYS A 5 8.32 8.08 -19.88
N VAL A 6 7.26 7.69 -20.59
CA VAL A 6 5.98 8.39 -20.51
C VAL A 6 5.51 8.19 -19.07
N PRO A 7 5.32 9.23 -18.25
CA PRO A 7 4.92 9.05 -16.85
C PRO A 7 3.55 8.37 -16.83
N GLY A 8 3.54 7.05 -16.62
CA GLY A 8 2.33 6.33 -16.27
C GLY A 8 1.73 6.96 -15.02
N LYS A 9 0.40 6.95 -14.88
CA LYS A 9 -0.28 7.58 -13.75
C LYS A 9 0.28 7.04 -12.43
N ILE A 10 0.82 7.91 -11.58
CA ILE A 10 1.36 7.55 -10.27
C ILE A 10 0.25 7.65 -9.23
N LYS A 11 0.23 6.70 -8.30
CA LYS A 11 -0.74 6.68 -7.20
C LYS A 11 -0.03 6.44 -5.87
N THR A 12 -0.54 7.08 -4.84
CA THR A 12 -0.29 6.70 -3.46
C THR A 12 -1.30 5.61 -3.07
N LEU A 13 -0.82 4.51 -2.53
CA LEU A 13 -1.64 3.48 -1.89
C LEU A 13 -1.56 3.68 -0.38
N VAL A 14 -2.71 3.76 0.27
CA VAL A 14 -2.84 3.78 1.72
C VAL A 14 -3.53 2.49 2.13
N THR A 15 -2.90 1.73 3.03
CA THR A 15 -3.46 0.50 3.61
C THR A 15 -3.49 0.62 5.12
N ILE A 16 -4.63 0.31 5.73
CA ILE A 16 -4.83 0.33 7.19
C ILE A 16 -5.24 -1.08 7.62
N ILE A 17 -4.46 -1.70 8.50
CA ILE A 17 -4.67 -3.08 8.95
C ILE A 17 -4.42 -3.22 10.45
N ASP A 18 -4.80 -4.35 11.06
CA ASP A 18 -4.42 -4.67 12.44
C ASP A 18 -2.90 -4.61 12.66
N ARG A 19 -2.48 -4.10 13.82
CA ARG A 19 -1.10 -4.10 14.29
C ARG A 19 -0.43 -5.48 14.11
N GLY A 20 0.80 -5.48 13.63
CA GLY A 20 1.63 -6.67 13.44
C GLY A 20 1.45 -7.34 12.08
N LYS A 21 0.45 -6.93 11.28
CA LYS A 21 0.28 -7.39 9.89
C LYS A 21 1.00 -6.49 8.88
N GLY A 22 1.46 -5.30 9.30
CA GLY A 22 2.08 -4.31 8.41
C GLY A 22 3.37 -4.77 7.74
N GLU A 23 4.22 -5.54 8.42
CA GLU A 23 5.49 -6.01 7.85
C GLU A 23 5.27 -6.98 6.68
N LYS A 24 4.38 -7.95 6.85
CA LYS A 24 3.98 -8.88 5.78
C LYS A 24 3.39 -8.16 4.57
N LEU A 25 2.69 -7.04 4.81
CA LEU A 25 2.20 -6.17 3.73
C LEU A 25 3.35 -5.45 3.01
N ALA A 26 4.31 -4.90 3.75
CA ALA A 26 5.47 -4.24 3.17
C ALA A 26 6.33 -5.22 2.33
N GLU A 27 6.45 -6.48 2.75
CA GLU A 27 7.07 -7.55 1.96
C GLU A 27 6.30 -7.80 0.65
N LEU A 28 4.98 -7.96 0.73
CA LEU A 28 4.14 -8.10 -0.46
C LEU A 28 4.33 -6.92 -1.42
N PHE A 29 4.41 -5.69 -0.92
CA PHE A 29 4.61 -4.50 -1.77
C PHE A 29 5.98 -4.55 -2.45
N ARG A 30 7.03 -4.92 -1.72
CA ARG A 30 8.39 -5.08 -2.26
C ARG A 30 8.46 -6.15 -3.35
N GLU A 31 7.83 -7.30 -3.15
CA GLU A 31 7.73 -8.37 -4.16
C GLU A 31 7.03 -7.90 -5.45
N ASN A 32 6.13 -6.92 -5.33
CA ASN A 32 5.37 -6.33 -6.44
C ASN A 32 5.92 -4.97 -6.86
N LYS A 33 7.23 -4.77 -6.66
CA LYS A 33 7.97 -3.62 -7.17
C LYS A 33 7.47 -2.26 -6.64
N VAL A 34 6.95 -2.24 -5.42
CA VAL A 34 6.65 -1.03 -4.65
C VAL A 34 7.55 -1.04 -3.42
N ALA A 35 8.75 -0.47 -3.57
CA ALA A 35 9.82 -0.56 -2.58
C ALA A 35 9.69 0.49 -1.46
N TYR A 36 9.16 1.67 -1.77
CA TYR A 36 9.01 2.74 -0.79
C TYR A 36 7.70 2.59 -0.01
N ASN A 37 7.84 2.34 1.29
CA ASN A 37 6.74 2.16 2.22
C ASN A 37 7.03 2.95 3.50
N MET A 38 6.11 3.82 3.90
CA MET A 38 6.13 4.49 5.19
C MET A 38 5.09 3.82 6.10
N MET A 39 5.52 3.34 7.26
CA MET A 39 4.63 2.73 8.25
C MET A 39 4.38 3.67 9.43
N LEU A 40 3.13 3.84 9.81
CA LEU A 40 2.71 4.67 10.93
C LEU A 40 1.85 3.86 11.91
N LEU A 41 1.89 4.26 13.19
CA LEU A 41 1.02 3.72 14.22
C LEU A 41 -0.33 4.44 14.15
N GLY A 42 -1.40 3.69 13.90
CA GLY A 42 -2.78 4.17 13.93
C GLY A 42 -3.59 3.55 15.07
N LYS A 43 -4.74 4.18 15.36
CA LYS A 43 -5.78 3.66 16.24
C LYS A 43 -7.13 3.70 15.52
N GLY A 44 -7.72 2.54 15.32
CA GLY A 44 -9.03 2.35 14.72
C GLY A 44 -10.17 2.74 15.65
N THR A 45 -11.32 3.00 15.04
CA THR A 45 -12.54 3.49 15.71
C THR A 45 -13.63 2.43 15.84
N ALA A 46 -13.54 1.35 15.06
CA ALA A 46 -14.48 0.23 15.11
C ALA A 46 -14.28 -0.54 16.42
N LYS A 47 -15.09 -0.17 17.42
CA LYS A 47 -15.19 -0.86 18.71
C LYS A 47 -16.43 -1.75 18.70
N SER A 48 -16.28 -2.95 19.22
CA SER A 48 -17.43 -3.75 19.66
C SER A 48 -17.37 -3.74 21.17
N GLU A 49 -18.37 -3.17 21.84
CA GLU A 49 -18.38 -3.05 23.31
C GLU A 49 -18.12 -4.39 23.98
N MET A 50 -18.71 -5.47 23.46
CA MET A 50 -18.48 -6.82 23.96
C MET A 50 -17.03 -7.29 23.78
N LEU A 51 -16.38 -6.97 22.65
CA LEU A 51 -14.96 -7.29 22.45
C LEU A 51 -14.06 -6.43 23.32
N ASP A 52 -14.39 -5.15 23.50
CA ASP A 52 -13.65 -4.24 24.39
C ASP A 52 -13.74 -4.75 25.84
N TYR A 53 -14.92 -5.19 26.31
CA TYR A 53 -15.09 -5.80 27.64
C TYR A 53 -14.26 -7.07 27.82
N LEU A 54 -14.11 -7.89 26.77
CA LEU A 54 -13.29 -9.11 26.81
C LEU A 54 -11.81 -8.84 26.56
N GLY A 55 -11.38 -7.59 26.34
CA GLY A 55 -10.01 -7.25 25.96
C GLY A 55 -9.61 -7.69 24.54
N LEU A 56 -10.58 -8.08 23.71
CA LEU A 56 -10.41 -8.52 22.33
C LEU A 56 -10.60 -7.38 21.31
N GLY A 57 -10.89 -6.17 21.78
CA GLY A 57 -11.04 -4.95 20.98
C GLY A 57 -9.75 -4.49 20.33
N ARG A 58 -9.40 -5.05 19.17
CA ARG A 58 -8.20 -4.65 18.40
C ARG A 58 -8.38 -3.28 17.76
N THR A 59 -8.03 -2.25 18.51
CA THR A 59 -8.02 -0.86 18.02
C THR A 59 -6.67 -0.44 17.47
N GLU A 60 -5.57 -1.13 17.77
CA GLU A 60 -4.25 -0.78 17.23
C GLU A 60 -4.12 -1.17 15.76
N LYS A 61 -3.69 -0.23 14.92
CA LYS A 61 -3.59 -0.40 13.47
C LYS A 61 -2.21 -0.02 12.95
N ASP A 62 -1.69 -0.78 11.99
CA ASP A 62 -0.60 -0.35 11.13
C ASP A 62 -1.18 0.40 9.93
N ILE A 63 -0.67 1.60 9.67
CA ILE A 63 -0.99 2.38 8.46
C ILE A 63 0.24 2.34 7.56
N ILE A 64 0.09 1.87 6.34
CA ILE A 64 1.16 1.79 5.34
C ILE A 64 0.82 2.73 4.19
N ILE A 65 1.73 3.65 3.92
CA ILE A 65 1.66 4.59 2.80
C ILE A 65 2.76 4.23 1.81
N SER A 66 2.38 3.97 0.56
CA SER A 66 3.26 3.54 -0.50
C SER A 66 3.01 4.34 -1.77
N VAL A 67 4.02 4.50 -2.61
CA VAL A 67 3.88 5.21 -3.90
C VAL A 67 4.36 4.30 -5.02
N GLY A 68 3.58 4.20 -6.09
CA GLY A 68 3.90 3.36 -7.24
C GLY A 68 3.15 3.78 -8.49
N ASN A 69 3.54 3.20 -9.62
CA ASN A 69 2.77 3.35 -10.86
C ASN A 69 1.40 2.66 -10.73
N GLU A 70 0.43 3.08 -11.53
CA GLU A 70 -0.94 2.57 -11.45
C GLU A 70 -1.03 1.05 -11.69
N GLU A 71 -0.17 0.49 -12.52
CA GLU A 71 -0.20 -0.96 -12.85
C GLU A 71 0.22 -1.82 -11.66
N ASN A 72 1.34 -1.50 -10.99
CA ASN A 72 1.78 -2.23 -9.80
C ASN A 72 0.77 -2.07 -8.67
N ILE A 73 0.22 -0.86 -8.49
CA ILE A 73 -0.81 -0.62 -7.47
C ILE A 73 -2.07 -1.43 -7.74
N LYS A 74 -2.50 -1.60 -9.00
CA LYS A 74 -3.64 -2.49 -9.35
C LYS A 74 -3.35 -3.94 -9.00
N ILE A 75 -2.16 -4.44 -9.32
CA ILE A 75 -1.73 -5.81 -8.97
C ILE A 75 -1.76 -5.99 -7.44
N ILE A 76 -1.23 -5.02 -6.69
CA ILE A 76 -1.23 -5.06 -5.23
C ILE A 76 -2.65 -5.06 -4.68
N LEU A 77 -3.55 -4.18 -5.14
CA LEU A 77 -4.94 -4.15 -4.68
C LEU A 77 -5.66 -5.50 -4.87
N ASN A 78 -5.41 -6.20 -5.98
CA ASN A 78 -5.94 -7.54 -6.18
C ASN A 78 -5.36 -8.55 -5.18
N LYS A 79 -4.04 -8.53 -4.97
CA LYS A 79 -3.38 -9.41 -3.99
C LYS A 79 -3.83 -9.11 -2.56
N LEU A 80 -4.11 -7.86 -2.23
CA LEU A 80 -4.67 -7.43 -0.95
C LEU A 80 -6.05 -8.05 -0.72
N LYS A 81 -6.90 -8.02 -1.75
CA LYS A 81 -8.21 -8.67 -1.71
C LYS A 81 -8.10 -10.18 -1.44
N GLU A 82 -7.19 -10.87 -2.13
CA GLU A 82 -7.05 -12.33 -2.05
C GLU A 82 -6.28 -12.82 -0.81
N LYS A 83 -5.15 -12.21 -0.47
CA LYS A 83 -4.25 -12.70 0.60
C LYS A 83 -4.60 -12.17 1.99
N PHE A 84 -5.25 -11.01 2.06
CA PHE A 84 -5.59 -10.34 3.31
C PHE A 84 -7.10 -10.20 3.52
N ASN A 85 -7.92 -10.72 2.60
CA ASN A 85 -9.39 -10.71 2.69
C ASN A 85 -9.94 -9.31 2.99
N LEU A 86 -9.36 -8.29 2.37
CA LEU A 86 -9.72 -6.88 2.57
C LEU A 86 -11.13 -6.52 2.06
N SER A 87 -11.81 -7.44 1.38
CA SER A 87 -13.25 -7.31 1.06
C SER A 87 -14.16 -7.72 2.22
N GLU A 88 -13.64 -8.40 3.24
CA GLU A 88 -14.40 -8.83 4.40
C GLU A 88 -14.31 -7.82 5.56
N PRO A 89 -15.40 -7.60 6.31
CA PRO A 89 -15.39 -6.70 7.46
C PRO A 89 -14.31 -7.06 8.49
N GLY A 90 -13.64 -6.03 9.02
CA GLY A 90 -12.67 -6.18 10.12
C GLY A 90 -11.23 -6.49 9.69
N ASN A 91 -10.97 -6.78 8.41
CA ASN A 91 -9.62 -7.12 7.94
C ASN A 91 -8.74 -5.93 7.55
N GLY A 92 -9.31 -4.72 7.55
CA GLY A 92 -8.62 -3.48 7.19
C GLY A 92 -9.28 -2.77 6.02
N ILE A 93 -8.63 -1.71 5.53
CA ILE A 93 -9.03 -1.00 4.30
C ILE A 93 -7.81 -0.65 3.46
N ALA A 94 -7.99 -0.55 2.14
CA ALA A 94 -6.98 -0.06 1.22
C ALA A 94 -7.61 0.86 0.17
N PHE A 95 -6.97 1.99 -0.11
CA PHE A 95 -7.45 2.95 -1.10
C PHE A 95 -6.29 3.71 -1.74
N THR A 96 -6.56 4.34 -2.89
CA THR A 96 -5.55 5.06 -3.65
C THR A 96 -5.87 6.54 -3.79
N ILE A 97 -4.83 7.37 -3.80
CA ILE A 97 -4.89 8.81 -4.07
C ILE A 97 -4.03 9.08 -5.32
N PRO A 98 -4.53 9.80 -6.34
CA PRO A 98 -3.71 10.17 -7.49
C PRO A 98 -2.62 11.17 -7.09
N VAL A 99 -1.41 10.99 -7.61
CA VAL A 99 -0.30 11.93 -7.41
C VAL A 99 -0.22 12.87 -8.62
N SER A 100 -0.41 14.16 -8.38
CA SER A 100 -0.41 15.17 -9.45
C SER A 100 0.99 15.58 -9.90
N SER A 101 1.97 15.57 -8.99
CA SER A 101 3.35 15.96 -9.30
C SER A 101 4.33 15.32 -8.32
N ILE A 102 5.57 15.14 -8.80
CA ILE A 102 6.72 14.73 -8.01
C ILE A 102 7.84 15.72 -8.35
N ASP A 103 8.39 16.36 -7.32
CA ASP A 103 9.39 17.42 -7.49
C ASP A 103 10.78 16.88 -7.89
N SER A 104 11.12 15.68 -7.43
CA SER A 104 12.43 15.07 -7.70
C SER A 104 12.40 14.16 -8.92
N ALA A 105 13.21 14.49 -9.94
CA ALA A 105 13.41 13.65 -11.12
C ALA A 105 13.98 12.26 -10.76
N LEU A 106 14.90 12.21 -9.79
CA LEU A 106 15.48 10.95 -9.30
C LEU A 106 14.41 10.08 -8.61
N ALA A 107 13.54 10.69 -7.80
CA ALA A 107 12.45 9.96 -7.15
C ALA A 107 11.45 9.42 -8.19
N LEU A 108 11.13 10.22 -9.21
CA LEU A 108 10.29 9.79 -10.32
C LEU A 108 10.91 8.61 -11.07
N GLU A 109 12.19 8.71 -11.43
CA GLU A 109 12.93 7.63 -12.09
C GLU A 109 12.98 6.38 -11.23
N TYR A 110 13.21 6.49 -9.92
CA TYR A 110 13.19 5.36 -9.00
C TYR A 110 11.81 4.67 -8.95
N ILE A 111 10.72 5.44 -8.85
CA ILE A 111 9.35 4.90 -8.79
C ILE A 111 8.97 4.24 -10.12
N CYS A 112 9.40 4.82 -11.25
CA CYS A 112 9.11 4.29 -12.59
C CYS A 112 10.01 3.11 -12.97
N SER A 113 11.30 3.12 -12.64
CA SER A 113 12.25 2.06 -12.99
C SER A 113 11.93 0.72 -12.30
N LEU A 114 11.29 0.76 -11.14
CA LEU A 114 10.74 -0.44 -10.51
C LEU A 114 9.64 -1.12 -11.34
N ALA A 115 8.98 -0.39 -12.24
CA ALA A 115 7.96 -0.94 -13.13
C ALA A 115 8.52 -1.54 -14.44
N ASP A 116 9.77 -1.25 -14.79
CA ASP A 116 10.36 -1.66 -16.07
C ASP A 116 10.68 -3.17 -16.05
N ASN A 117 9.79 -3.98 -16.63
CA ASN A 117 10.04 -5.40 -16.95
C ASN A 117 10.98 -5.54 -18.16
N ARG A 118 12.15 -4.90 -18.15
CA ARG A 118 13.19 -5.23 -19.14
C ARG A 118 13.82 -6.55 -18.74
N LYS A 119 13.32 -7.58 -19.43
CA LYS A 119 13.79 -8.96 -19.53
C LYS A 119 15.31 -9.08 -19.38
N GLU A 120 15.74 -9.92 -18.45
CA GLU A 120 16.84 -10.87 -18.72
C GLU A 120 16.25 -12.13 -19.35
#